data_AF-A0A1C7EAX1-F1
#
_entry.id   AF-A0A1C7EAX1-F1
#
_cell.length_a   1.000
_cell.length_b   1.000
_cell.length_c   1.000
_cell.angle_alpha   90.00
_cell.angle_beta   90.00
_cell.angle_gamma   90.00
#
_symmetry.space_group_name_H-M   'P 1'
#
loop_
_entity.id
_entity.type
_entity.pdbx_description
1 polymer ?
#
loop_
_entity_poly.entity_id
_entity_poly.type
_entity_poly.pdbx_seq_one_letter_code
_entity_poly.pdbx_strand_id
1 'polypeptide(L)'
;MAYQAFYRVYRPRTFSEMTGQTHVKQTLQNALLYDKTTHAYLFSGPRGTGKTSAAKIFAKALNCEQAPAAEPCNECSSCRSIDEGSNTDVIEFDAASNSRVEEMREIIEKVRFSPANSRFKVYIIDEVHMLSNSAFNALLKTLEEPPEHVVFILATTEPHKLPLTIISRCQRFDFKSHTQADIVARMITVLEDAKIPYNEQVLKIIAQAAAGGMRDALSLLDQVVSFSGDEMTIEDALLVTGSISQDMFYGIAEALLKKDVGQALTLLEQLVRDGKDPVRLVEDFITFFRDLLLIQTAPGLRDMLELAAFEPRFEELAEQFEASTLYNWIDILTKTQQEMRFSNHTKIYMETALLKMVQADAPVQTIGVGAPSPELEAKVTSLEQLVRELQQQLKEGGGAASAAPQAEQKKRQRSQSAFKIPTGRIQEVLKNATKPDIQAIKTNWATVMGQLQRSHSALLNDAEPVAASPDAFVLKFKYDIHCQMASENQTFAAAFSQLLEQYTGKAYTPVYVPDANWLKIREEFIRNGGLKNDGGAQEPEGQEENPFSGDGTSPEEDPFVSEAERLFGKGFVEVHDD
;
A
#
# COMPACT_ATOMS: atom_id res chain seq x y z
N MET A 1 24.80 35.20 -10.11
CA MET A 1 24.70 33.72 -10.18
C MET A 1 23.22 33.36 -10.21
N ALA A 2 22.82 32.32 -10.93
CA ALA A 2 21.42 31.87 -10.90
C ALA A 2 21.08 31.42 -9.46
N TYR A 3 19.91 31.84 -8.97
CA TYR A 3 19.39 31.39 -7.68
C TYR A 3 19.33 29.86 -7.64
N GLN A 4 19.87 29.25 -6.57
CA GLN A 4 19.78 27.82 -6.36
C GLN A 4 19.01 27.56 -5.06
N ALA A 5 17.98 26.72 -5.16
CA ALA A 5 17.13 26.36 -4.03
C ALA A 5 17.92 25.72 -2.88
N PHE A 6 17.57 26.03 -1.64
CA PHE A 6 18.29 25.56 -0.45
C PHE A 6 18.49 24.05 -0.39
N TYR A 7 17.48 23.25 -0.76
CA TYR A 7 17.58 21.78 -0.71
C TYR A 7 18.67 21.21 -1.65
N ARG A 8 19.11 21.97 -2.67
CA ARG A 8 20.22 21.61 -3.56
C ARG A 8 21.56 22.07 -3.00
N VAL A 9 21.64 23.35 -2.60
CA VAL A 9 22.88 23.97 -2.10
C VAL A 9 23.36 23.28 -0.83
N TYR A 10 22.43 23.03 0.09
CA TYR A 10 22.70 22.44 1.40
C TYR A 10 22.51 20.92 1.44
N ARG A 11 22.59 20.25 0.29
CA ARG A 11 22.60 18.79 0.23
C ARG A 11 23.87 18.28 0.91
N PRO A 12 23.78 17.39 1.93
CA PRO A 12 24.96 16.90 2.65
C PRO A 12 25.98 16.23 1.72
N ARG A 13 27.26 16.55 1.91
CA ARG A 13 28.39 16.00 1.17
C ARG A 13 29.18 14.96 1.95
N THR A 14 29.00 14.88 3.27
CA THR A 14 29.59 13.90 4.18
C THR A 14 28.53 13.28 5.08
N PHE A 15 28.83 12.14 5.73
CA PHE A 15 27.91 11.57 6.72
C PHE A 15 27.81 12.50 7.96
N SER A 16 28.89 13.19 8.32
CA SER A 16 28.87 14.17 9.42
C SER A 16 27.83 15.28 9.23
N GLU A 17 27.65 15.77 8.00
CA GLU A 17 26.67 16.81 7.66
C GLU A 17 25.22 16.30 7.62
N MET A 18 24.99 14.99 7.56
CA MET A 18 23.65 14.43 7.55
C MET A 18 23.02 14.51 8.95
N THR A 19 21.87 15.17 9.03
CA THR A 19 21.07 15.24 10.26
C THR A 19 20.54 13.87 10.67
N GLY A 20 20.70 13.48 11.93
CA GLY A 20 20.18 12.22 12.46
C GLY A 20 20.79 10.95 11.82
N GLN A 21 20.00 9.88 11.73
CA GLN A 21 20.36 8.58 11.14
C GLN A 21 21.61 7.91 11.72
N THR A 22 21.93 8.13 13.00
CA THR A 22 23.19 7.73 13.64
C THR A 22 23.57 6.27 13.38
N HIS A 23 22.62 5.34 13.49
CA HIS A 23 22.87 3.92 13.26
C HIS A 23 23.29 3.61 11.81
N VAL A 24 22.62 4.23 10.82
CA VAL A 24 22.93 4.04 9.40
C VAL A 24 24.31 4.60 9.08
N LYS A 25 24.58 5.84 9.51
CA LYS A 25 25.87 6.51 9.30
C LYS A 25 27.03 5.70 9.86
N GLN A 26 26.94 5.32 11.14
CA GLN A 26 27.99 4.57 11.81
C GLN A 26 28.26 3.22 11.13
N THR A 27 27.20 2.52 10.71
CA THR A 27 27.33 1.20 10.08
C THR A 27 27.98 1.31 8.69
N LEU A 28 27.60 2.30 7.89
CA LEU A 28 28.22 2.56 6.58
C LEU A 28 29.67 3.02 6.73
N GLN A 29 29.96 3.93 7.66
CA GLN A 29 31.32 4.39 7.98
C GLN A 29 32.21 3.22 8.41
N ASN A 30 31.71 2.32 9.25
CA ASN A 30 32.43 1.12 9.67
C ASN A 30 32.68 0.17 8.49
N ALA A 31 31.68 -0.03 7.61
CA ALA A 31 31.84 -0.89 6.43
C ALA A 31 32.96 -0.35 5.51
N LEU A 32 33.06 0.97 5.35
CA LEU A 32 34.12 1.63 4.57
C LEU A 32 35.50 1.50 5.24
N LEU A 33 35.60 1.79 6.55
CA LEU A 33 36.87 1.73 7.29
C LEU A 33 37.49 0.33 7.34
N TYR A 34 36.65 -0.70 7.50
CA TYR A 34 37.10 -2.07 7.65
C TYR A 34 37.09 -2.85 6.32
N ASP A 35 36.83 -2.20 5.19
CA ASP A 35 36.71 -2.80 3.85
C ASP A 35 35.74 -4.00 3.83
N LYS A 36 34.66 -3.89 4.61
CA LYS A 36 33.58 -4.90 4.73
C LYS A 36 32.36 -4.50 3.90
N THR A 37 32.60 -3.98 2.71
CA THR A 37 31.53 -3.58 1.80
C THR A 37 30.91 -4.80 1.13
N THR A 38 29.60 -4.76 0.89
CA THR A 38 28.87 -5.79 0.14
C THR A 38 28.57 -5.30 -1.28
N HIS A 39 28.12 -6.20 -2.14
CA HIS A 39 27.75 -5.91 -3.52
C HIS A 39 26.40 -5.18 -3.65
N ALA A 40 25.52 -5.23 -2.63
CA ALA A 40 24.19 -4.64 -2.73
C ALA A 40 23.67 -4.07 -1.39
N TYR A 41 23.18 -2.84 -1.45
CA TYR A 41 22.61 -2.08 -0.35
C TYR A 41 21.16 -1.69 -0.66
N LEU A 42 20.25 -1.84 0.31
CA LEU A 42 18.86 -1.38 0.20
C LEU A 42 18.58 -0.29 1.24
N PHE A 43 18.44 0.94 0.78
CA PHE A 43 18.08 2.10 1.59
C PHE A 43 16.57 2.31 1.53
N SER A 44 15.91 2.09 2.66
CA SER A 44 14.45 2.08 2.80
C SER A 44 14.02 3.15 3.78
N GLY A 45 12.95 3.88 3.50
CA GLY A 45 12.36 4.82 4.44
C GLY A 45 11.60 5.96 3.77
N PRO A 46 10.89 6.79 4.53
CA PRO A 46 10.07 7.88 3.99
C PRO A 46 10.85 8.83 3.08
N ARG A 47 10.14 9.57 2.23
CA ARG A 47 10.73 10.61 1.38
C ARG A 47 11.42 11.68 2.25
N GLY A 48 12.51 12.26 1.73
CA GLY A 48 13.19 13.37 2.41
C GLY A 48 14.07 12.99 3.61
N THR A 49 14.22 11.70 3.93
CA THR A 49 15.04 11.19 5.06
C THR A 49 16.54 11.06 4.77
N GLY A 50 16.97 11.40 3.55
CA GLY A 50 18.38 11.41 3.16
C GLY A 50 18.90 10.17 2.44
N LYS A 51 18.05 9.23 2.00
CA LYS A 51 18.44 7.99 1.29
C LYS A 51 19.41 8.22 0.12
N THR A 52 19.00 9.01 -0.88
CA THR A 52 19.81 9.29 -2.09
C THR A 52 21.05 10.09 -1.75
N SER A 53 21.00 10.98 -0.75
CA SER A 53 22.19 11.71 -0.29
C SER A 53 23.20 10.77 0.36
N ALA A 54 22.75 9.85 1.22
CA ALA A 54 23.60 8.82 1.82
C ALA A 54 24.21 7.91 0.76
N ALA A 55 23.43 7.54 -0.28
CA ALA A 55 23.91 6.73 -1.39
C ALA A 55 25.07 7.41 -2.14
N LYS A 56 24.93 8.71 -2.43
CA LYS A 56 26.00 9.50 -3.05
C LYS A 56 27.22 9.65 -2.15
N ILE A 57 27.03 9.95 -0.87
CA ILE A 57 28.14 10.05 0.10
C ILE A 57 28.89 8.72 0.19
N PHE A 58 28.16 7.61 0.27
CA PHE A 58 28.74 6.27 0.31
C PHE A 58 29.52 5.94 -0.96
N ALA A 59 28.95 6.21 -2.15
CA ALA A 59 29.64 6.03 -3.43
C ALA A 59 30.93 6.87 -3.52
N LYS A 60 30.88 8.12 -3.03
CA LYS A 60 32.07 8.99 -2.94
C LYS A 60 33.14 8.42 -2.02
N ALA A 61 32.77 7.94 -0.84
CA ALA A 61 33.73 7.40 0.11
C ALA A 61 34.36 6.10 -0.42
N LEU A 62 33.56 5.27 -1.08
CA LEU A 62 34.00 4.01 -1.69
C LEU A 62 35.04 4.22 -2.80
N ASN A 63 34.84 5.26 -3.62
CA ASN A 63 35.70 5.61 -4.76
C ASN A 63 36.69 6.76 -4.45
N CYS A 64 36.82 7.16 -3.19
CA CYS A 64 37.73 8.22 -2.78
C CYS A 64 39.19 7.78 -2.99
N GLU A 65 40.06 8.67 -3.48
CA GLU A 65 41.50 8.39 -3.61
C GLU A 65 42.17 8.16 -2.24
N GLN A 66 41.54 8.61 -1.15
CA GLN A 66 42.01 8.41 0.23
C GLN A 66 41.36 7.18 0.92
N ALA A 67 40.62 6.35 0.19
CA ALA A 67 40.03 5.13 0.74
C ALA A 67 41.11 4.10 1.15
N PRO A 68 40.85 3.26 2.18
CA PRO A 68 39.64 3.18 2.99
C PRO A 68 39.52 4.33 4.01
N ALA A 69 38.37 5.01 4.02
CA ALA A 69 38.08 6.12 4.92
C ALA A 69 36.61 6.12 5.31
N ALA A 70 36.30 6.57 6.53
CA ALA A 70 34.91 6.70 6.99
C ALA A 70 34.12 7.76 6.22
N GLU A 71 34.80 8.78 5.72
CA GLU A 71 34.22 9.95 5.06
C GLU A 71 34.93 10.21 3.72
N PRO A 72 34.23 10.72 2.71
CA PRO A 72 34.87 11.20 1.49
C PRO A 72 35.67 12.48 1.76
N CYS A 73 36.81 12.65 1.09
CA CYS A 73 37.61 13.86 1.25
C CYS A 73 36.99 15.10 0.59
N ASN A 74 36.06 14.92 -0.37
CA ASN A 74 35.44 15.99 -1.18
C ASN A 74 36.40 16.88 -1.99
N GLU A 75 37.70 16.56 -2.00
CA GLU A 75 38.72 17.35 -2.69
C GLU A 75 39.36 16.63 -3.89
N CYS A 76 39.37 15.29 -3.90
CA CYS A 76 39.94 14.50 -4.98
C CYS A 76 39.08 14.51 -6.26
N SER A 77 39.68 14.08 -7.38
CA SER A 77 39.03 14.12 -8.70
C SER A 77 37.75 13.26 -8.75
N SER A 78 37.80 12.09 -8.12
CA SER A 78 36.67 11.18 -7.97
C SER A 78 35.53 11.81 -7.17
N CYS A 79 35.80 12.37 -5.98
CA CYS A 79 34.76 12.99 -5.17
C CYS A 79 34.08 14.18 -5.88
N ARG A 80 34.87 15.05 -6.54
CA ARG A 80 34.33 16.21 -7.28
C ARG A 80 33.45 15.80 -8.45
N SER A 81 33.91 14.84 -9.26
CA SER A 81 33.14 14.35 -10.41
C SER A 81 31.83 13.67 -10.01
N ILE A 82 31.79 12.99 -8.85
CA ILE A 82 30.55 12.38 -8.33
C ILE A 82 29.58 13.45 -7.82
N ASP A 83 30.07 14.50 -7.14
CA ASP A 83 29.22 15.61 -6.68
C ASP A 83 28.63 16.40 -7.86
N GLU A 84 29.38 16.55 -8.95
CA GLU A 84 28.94 17.19 -10.19
C GLU A 84 28.05 16.28 -11.07
N GLY A 85 28.00 14.97 -10.79
CA GLY A 85 27.28 13.99 -11.59
C GLY A 85 27.94 13.66 -12.94
N SER A 86 29.23 13.97 -13.09
CA SER A 86 30.02 13.73 -14.32
C SER A 86 30.84 12.45 -14.27
N ASN A 87 30.87 11.74 -13.14
CA ASN A 87 31.64 10.51 -12.96
C ASN A 87 31.05 9.35 -13.78
N THR A 88 31.88 8.66 -14.56
CA THR A 88 31.46 7.56 -15.45
C THR A 88 31.21 6.23 -14.72
N ASP A 89 31.78 6.06 -13.54
CA ASP A 89 31.71 4.83 -12.74
C ASP A 89 30.64 4.90 -11.65
N VAL A 90 30.05 6.07 -11.40
CA VAL A 90 28.92 6.24 -10.48
C VAL A 90 27.69 6.66 -11.28
N ILE A 91 26.77 5.72 -11.47
CA ILE A 91 25.60 5.88 -12.33
C ILE A 91 24.37 6.00 -11.45
N GLU A 92 23.70 7.16 -11.52
CA GLU A 92 22.41 7.40 -10.87
C GLU A 92 21.28 7.15 -11.86
N PHE A 93 20.33 6.29 -11.46
CA PHE A 93 19.17 5.91 -12.25
C PHE A 93 17.91 6.12 -11.42
N ASP A 94 17.04 7.03 -11.85
CA ASP A 94 15.74 7.26 -11.23
C ASP A 94 14.67 6.41 -11.94
N ALA A 95 14.24 5.33 -11.29
CA ALA A 95 13.27 4.38 -11.83
C ALA A 95 11.88 5.00 -12.06
N ALA A 96 11.55 6.12 -11.43
CA ALA A 96 10.29 6.82 -11.67
C ALA A 96 10.28 7.52 -13.05
N SER A 97 11.45 8.03 -13.48
CA SER A 97 11.61 8.74 -14.76
C SER A 97 11.98 7.82 -15.93
N ASN A 98 12.66 6.72 -15.63
CA ASN A 98 13.32 5.84 -16.58
C ASN A 98 12.77 4.41 -16.49
N SER A 99 11.46 4.24 -16.35
CA SER A 99 10.82 2.94 -16.04
C SER A 99 10.82 1.91 -17.18
N ARG A 100 11.42 2.24 -18.33
CA ARG A 100 11.48 1.36 -19.51
C ARG A 100 12.42 0.19 -19.28
N VAL A 101 12.01 -0.99 -19.72
CA VAL A 101 12.74 -2.25 -19.52
C VAL A 101 14.11 -2.21 -20.23
N GLU A 102 14.16 -1.51 -21.36
CA GLU A 102 15.32 -1.37 -22.22
C GLU A 102 16.48 -0.66 -21.51
N GLU A 103 16.20 0.41 -20.77
CA GLU A 103 17.23 1.20 -20.08
C GLU A 103 17.89 0.42 -18.95
N MET A 104 17.10 -0.39 -18.22
CA MET A 104 17.65 -1.28 -17.19
C MET A 104 18.48 -2.40 -17.81
N ARG A 105 18.12 -2.91 -19.00
CA ARG A 105 18.91 -3.92 -19.72
C ARG A 105 20.26 -3.34 -20.15
N GLU A 106 20.29 -2.12 -20.66
CA GLU A 106 21.54 -1.44 -21.00
C GLU A 106 22.46 -1.28 -19.78
N ILE A 107 21.88 -0.94 -18.63
CA ILE A 107 22.63 -0.89 -17.37
C ILE A 107 23.25 -2.25 -17.05
N ILE A 108 22.45 -3.32 -17.09
CA ILE A 108 22.91 -4.69 -16.78
C ILE A 108 24.00 -5.16 -17.76
N GLU A 109 23.90 -4.83 -19.04
CA GLU A 109 24.98 -5.11 -20.00
C GLU A 109 26.27 -4.37 -19.63
N LYS A 110 26.15 -3.10 -19.22
CA LYS A 110 27.28 -2.27 -18.81
C LYS A 110 27.94 -2.72 -17.49
N VAL A 111 27.22 -3.46 -16.64
CA VAL A 111 27.72 -3.97 -15.34
C VAL A 111 28.92 -4.90 -15.52
N ARG A 112 28.99 -5.64 -16.65
CA ARG A 112 30.06 -6.61 -16.92
C ARG A 112 31.43 -5.98 -17.16
N PHE A 113 31.47 -4.69 -17.51
CA PHE A 113 32.72 -3.98 -17.77
C PHE A 113 33.33 -3.43 -16.47
N SER A 114 34.65 -3.53 -16.35
CA SER A 114 35.42 -2.94 -15.25
C SER A 114 35.24 -1.42 -15.17
N PRO A 115 35.48 -0.81 -13.99
CA PRO A 115 35.43 0.64 -13.84
C PRO A 115 36.54 1.31 -14.66
N ALA A 116 36.31 2.53 -15.13
CA ALA A 116 37.26 3.28 -15.95
C ALA A 116 38.34 3.98 -15.11
N ASN A 117 37.93 4.74 -14.09
CA ASN A 117 38.81 5.60 -13.30
C ASN A 117 38.61 5.46 -11.78
N SER A 118 37.74 4.53 -11.35
CA SER A 118 37.36 4.35 -9.94
C SER A 118 37.66 2.93 -9.45
N ARG A 119 37.67 2.73 -8.11
CA ARG A 119 37.85 1.38 -7.53
C ARG A 119 36.63 0.49 -7.78
N PHE A 120 35.43 1.07 -7.73
CA PHE A 120 34.16 0.37 -7.93
C PHE A 120 33.27 1.11 -8.94
N LYS A 121 32.45 0.32 -9.64
CA LYS A 121 31.35 0.79 -10.46
C LYS A 121 30.07 0.75 -9.64
N VAL A 122 29.56 1.91 -9.27
CA VAL A 122 28.42 2.06 -8.35
C VAL A 122 27.16 2.42 -9.10
N TYR A 123 26.10 1.64 -8.90
CA TYR A 123 24.78 1.89 -9.47
C TYR A 123 23.81 2.32 -8.36
N ILE A 124 23.41 3.58 -8.38
CA ILE A 124 22.41 4.13 -7.47
C ILE A 124 21.07 4.10 -8.18
N ILE A 125 20.16 3.25 -7.74
CA ILE A 125 18.81 3.10 -8.31
C ILE A 125 17.82 3.72 -7.33
N ASP A 126 17.36 4.94 -7.62
CA ASP A 126 16.36 5.64 -6.82
C ASP A 126 14.93 5.22 -7.21
N GLU A 127 14.04 5.27 -6.22
CA GLU A 127 12.67 4.77 -6.29
C GLU A 127 12.54 3.40 -6.96
N VAL A 128 13.40 2.45 -6.57
CA VAL A 128 13.51 1.12 -7.19
C VAL A 128 12.18 0.35 -7.26
N HIS A 129 11.22 0.65 -6.38
CA HIS A 129 9.88 0.05 -6.40
C HIS A 129 9.05 0.41 -7.65
N MET A 130 9.47 1.42 -8.41
CA MET A 130 8.86 1.84 -9.67
C MET A 130 9.34 1.02 -10.87
N LEU A 131 10.32 0.13 -10.69
CA LEU A 131 10.76 -0.79 -11.75
C LEU A 131 9.65 -1.78 -12.12
N SER A 132 9.58 -2.13 -13.40
CA SER A 132 8.74 -3.21 -13.88
C SER A 132 9.24 -4.58 -13.40
N ASN A 133 8.33 -5.57 -13.33
CA ASN A 133 8.68 -6.94 -12.92
C ASN A 133 9.77 -7.57 -13.82
N SER A 134 9.77 -7.26 -15.11
CA SER A 134 10.79 -7.74 -16.04
C SER A 134 12.18 -7.12 -15.75
N ALA A 135 12.23 -5.84 -15.38
CA ALA A 135 13.46 -5.17 -14.96
C ALA A 135 14.01 -5.77 -13.65
N PHE A 136 13.14 -6.07 -12.67
CA PHE A 136 13.54 -6.77 -11.44
C PHE A 136 14.16 -8.14 -11.72
N ASN A 137 13.52 -8.94 -12.59
CA ASN A 137 14.03 -10.27 -12.94
C ASN A 137 15.37 -10.21 -13.67
N ALA A 138 15.59 -9.18 -14.47
CA ALA A 138 16.87 -8.95 -15.11
C ALA A 138 17.97 -8.62 -14.07
N LEU A 139 17.65 -7.79 -13.08
CA LEU A 139 18.56 -7.40 -12.01
C LEU A 139 18.90 -8.57 -11.07
N LEU A 140 17.99 -9.52 -10.85
CA LEU A 140 18.19 -10.67 -9.96
C LEU A 140 19.43 -11.49 -10.31
N LYS A 141 19.64 -11.77 -11.60
CA LYS A 141 20.81 -12.54 -12.07
C LYS A 141 22.12 -11.86 -11.66
N THR A 142 22.17 -10.54 -11.76
CA THR A 142 23.35 -9.74 -11.42
C THR A 142 23.51 -9.55 -9.91
N LEU A 143 22.43 -9.53 -9.14
CA LEU A 143 22.49 -9.50 -7.67
C LEU A 143 22.87 -10.86 -7.08
N GLU A 144 22.60 -11.97 -7.76
CA GLU A 144 22.99 -13.31 -7.36
C GLU A 144 24.48 -13.57 -7.59
N GLU A 145 24.98 -13.17 -8.75
CA GLU A 145 26.38 -13.35 -9.16
C GLU A 145 27.00 -12.00 -9.58
N PRO A 146 27.20 -11.08 -8.62
CA PRO A 146 27.73 -9.75 -8.92
C PRO A 146 29.24 -9.82 -9.24
N PRO A 147 29.72 -9.05 -10.22
CA PRO A 147 31.16 -8.84 -10.38
C PRO A 147 31.76 -8.15 -9.15
N GLU A 148 32.99 -8.51 -8.77
CA GLU A 148 33.65 -7.98 -7.55
C GLU A 148 33.80 -6.45 -7.54
N HIS A 149 33.88 -5.83 -8.73
CA HIS A 149 34.03 -4.38 -8.88
C HIS A 149 32.71 -3.60 -8.87
N VAL A 150 31.57 -4.26 -8.64
CA VAL A 150 30.24 -3.64 -8.77
C VAL A 150 29.55 -3.52 -7.42
N VAL A 151 28.96 -2.35 -7.17
CA VAL A 151 28.13 -2.10 -5.97
C VAL A 151 26.79 -1.50 -6.39
N PHE A 152 25.69 -2.12 -5.98
CA PHE A 152 24.34 -1.60 -6.12
C PHE A 152 23.88 -0.89 -4.84
N ILE A 153 23.28 0.27 -5.00
CA ILE A 153 22.59 0.99 -3.93
C ILE A 153 21.16 1.26 -4.39
N LEU A 154 20.22 0.49 -3.86
CA LEU A 154 18.80 0.59 -4.16
C LEU A 154 18.13 1.48 -3.13
N ALA A 155 17.41 2.52 -3.54
CA ALA A 155 16.66 3.39 -2.65
C ALA A 155 15.15 3.29 -2.92
N THR A 156 14.35 3.21 -1.86
CA THR A 156 12.88 3.12 -1.99
C THR A 156 12.15 3.77 -0.83
N THR A 157 11.00 4.41 -1.09
CA THR A 157 10.03 4.78 -0.07
C THR A 157 9.06 3.66 0.31
N GLU A 158 8.93 2.64 -0.54
CA GLU A 158 7.93 1.58 -0.42
C GLU A 158 8.59 0.18 -0.45
N PRO A 159 9.27 -0.23 0.63
CA PRO A 159 9.99 -1.52 0.67
C PRO A 159 9.05 -2.73 0.49
N HIS A 160 7.77 -2.59 0.83
CA HIS A 160 6.77 -3.65 0.72
C HIS A 160 6.36 -3.96 -0.73
N LYS A 161 6.64 -3.05 -1.67
CA LYS A 161 6.43 -3.29 -3.11
C LYS A 161 7.59 -4.07 -3.75
N LEU A 162 8.71 -4.22 -3.05
CA LEU A 162 9.85 -4.97 -3.57
C LEU A 162 9.67 -6.48 -3.38
N PRO A 163 10.06 -7.30 -4.37
CA PRO A 163 10.13 -8.74 -4.19
C PRO A 163 11.05 -9.13 -3.03
N LEU A 164 10.63 -10.09 -2.21
CA LEU A 164 11.45 -10.61 -1.11
C LEU A 164 12.81 -11.15 -1.60
N THR A 165 12.87 -11.63 -2.84
CA THR A 165 14.09 -12.12 -3.51
C THR A 165 15.15 -11.04 -3.68
N ILE A 166 14.76 -9.77 -3.84
CA ILE A 166 15.68 -8.63 -3.89
C ILE A 166 16.12 -8.26 -2.47
N ILE A 167 15.17 -8.14 -1.55
CA ILE A 167 15.44 -7.75 -0.16
C ILE A 167 16.42 -8.72 0.49
N SER A 168 16.29 -10.04 0.27
CA SER A 168 17.15 -11.06 0.86
C SER A 168 18.60 -11.01 0.38
N ARG A 169 18.87 -10.33 -0.75
CA ARG A 169 20.22 -10.22 -1.36
C ARG A 169 20.88 -8.87 -1.08
N CYS A 170 20.16 -7.95 -0.44
CA CYS A 170 20.67 -6.63 -0.11
C CYS A 170 20.92 -6.50 1.39
N GLN A 171 21.97 -5.77 1.76
CA GLN A 171 22.08 -5.27 3.13
C GLN A 171 21.11 -4.10 3.32
N ARG A 172 20.07 -4.31 4.15
CA ARG A 172 19.01 -3.33 4.35
C ARG A 172 19.37 -2.30 5.43
N PHE A 173 19.10 -1.03 5.11
CA PHE A 173 19.22 0.12 6.00
C PHE A 173 17.90 0.89 6.02
N ASP A 174 17.29 0.99 7.20
CA ASP A 174 16.04 1.72 7.40
C ASP A 174 16.32 3.14 7.91
N PHE A 175 15.94 4.12 7.11
CA PHE A 175 15.99 5.55 7.40
C PHE A 175 14.70 5.98 8.09
N LYS A 176 14.83 6.64 9.23
CA LYS A 176 13.69 7.14 10.01
C LYS A 176 13.32 8.57 9.61
N SER A 177 12.07 8.96 9.81
CA SER A 177 11.68 10.38 9.71
C SER A 177 12.51 11.23 10.67
N HIS A 178 12.86 12.44 10.25
CA HIS A 178 13.54 13.39 11.13
C HIS A 178 12.58 13.90 12.20
N THR A 179 13.12 14.16 13.39
CA THR A 179 12.34 14.82 14.44
C THR A 179 12.12 16.29 14.07
N GLN A 180 11.10 16.93 14.64
CA GLN A 180 10.88 18.37 14.41
C GLN A 180 12.10 19.19 14.86
N ALA A 181 12.71 18.83 16.00
CA ALA A 181 13.91 19.48 16.52
C ALA A 181 15.10 19.38 15.54
N ASP A 182 15.31 18.21 14.94
CA ASP A 182 16.35 17.99 13.92
C ASP A 182 16.14 18.88 12.69
N ILE A 183 14.89 19.01 12.23
CA ILE A 183 14.53 19.84 11.08
C ILE A 183 14.76 21.32 11.39
N VAL A 184 14.26 21.80 12.53
CA VAL A 184 14.44 23.20 12.96
C VAL A 184 15.93 23.53 13.09
N ALA A 185 16.71 22.69 13.76
CA ALA A 185 18.15 22.89 13.91
C ALA A 185 18.86 22.99 12.56
N ARG A 186 18.49 22.15 11.58
CA ARG A 186 19.06 22.22 10.24
C ARG A 186 18.67 23.49 9.50
N MET A 187 17.43 23.94 9.62
CA MET A 187 16.98 25.20 9.00
C MET A 187 17.71 26.41 9.60
N ILE A 188 17.95 26.42 10.91
CA ILE A 188 18.77 27.44 11.57
C ILE A 188 20.17 27.49 10.96
N THR A 189 20.85 26.34 10.85
CA THR A 189 22.20 26.29 10.24
C THR A 189 22.21 26.85 8.81
N VAL A 190 21.17 26.56 8.02
CA VAL A 190 21.04 27.06 6.65
C VAL A 190 20.85 28.58 6.63
N LEU A 191 19.99 29.12 7.49
CA LEU A 191 19.69 30.56 7.54
C LEU A 191 20.83 31.38 8.11
N GLU A 192 21.56 30.83 9.10
CA GLU A 192 22.78 31.44 9.65
C GLU A 192 23.88 31.56 8.58
N ASP A 193 24.11 30.50 7.80
CA ASP A 193 25.07 30.51 6.69
C ASP A 193 24.64 31.48 5.58
N ALA A 194 23.35 31.51 5.25
CA ALA A 194 22.77 32.45 4.29
C ALA A 194 22.65 33.90 4.82
N LYS A 195 22.89 34.13 6.13
CA LYS A 195 22.73 35.41 6.84
C LYS A 195 21.33 36.01 6.73
N ILE A 196 20.31 35.16 6.84
CA ILE A 196 18.91 35.55 6.79
C ILE A 196 18.33 35.54 8.21
N PRO A 197 17.72 36.65 8.69
CA PRO A 197 17.09 36.68 10.00
C PRO A 197 15.91 35.72 10.05
N TYR A 198 15.68 35.09 11.19
CA TYR A 198 14.63 34.08 11.32
C TYR A 198 13.87 34.14 12.64
N ASN A 199 12.64 33.62 12.59
CA ASN A 199 11.77 33.43 13.75
C ASN A 199 11.60 31.93 14.00
N GLU A 200 11.97 31.44 15.18
CA GLU A 200 11.86 30.02 15.51
C GLU A 200 10.44 29.46 15.41
N GLN A 201 9.40 30.27 15.66
CA GLN A 201 8.01 29.82 15.53
C GLN A 201 7.64 29.55 14.07
N VAL A 202 8.13 30.37 13.14
CA VAL A 202 7.99 30.13 11.69
C VAL A 202 8.67 28.81 11.30
N LEU A 203 9.86 28.56 11.83
CA LEU A 203 10.60 27.32 11.57
C LEU A 203 9.85 26.08 12.09
N LYS A 204 9.18 26.17 13.24
CA LYS A 204 8.35 25.08 13.78
C LYS A 204 7.17 24.76 12.86
N ILE A 205 6.49 25.78 12.33
CA ILE A 205 5.38 25.60 11.37
C ILE A 205 5.87 24.87 10.12
N ILE A 206 7.01 25.29 9.57
CA ILE A 206 7.62 24.64 8.40
C ILE A 206 8.01 23.19 8.72
N ALA A 207 8.63 22.95 9.87
CA ALA A 207 9.04 21.61 10.29
C ALA A 207 7.87 20.65 10.45
N GLN A 208 6.75 21.14 11.01
CA GLN A 208 5.51 20.39 11.15
C GLN A 208 4.92 20.06 9.76
N ALA A 209 4.82 21.06 8.88
CA ALA A 209 4.31 20.88 7.52
C ALA A 209 5.16 19.92 6.67
N ALA A 210 6.45 19.79 6.97
CA ALA A 210 7.36 18.88 6.27
C ALA A 210 7.23 17.41 6.68
N ALA A 211 6.47 17.08 7.74
CA ALA A 211 6.17 15.71 8.18
C ALA A 211 7.40 14.79 8.29
N GLY A 212 8.53 15.33 8.76
CA GLY A 212 9.78 14.57 8.94
C GLY A 212 10.70 14.49 7.71
N GLY A 213 10.34 15.11 6.59
CA GLY A 213 11.13 15.15 5.35
C GLY A 213 12.01 16.40 5.25
N MET A 214 13.34 16.25 5.35
CA MET A 214 14.28 17.38 5.30
C MET A 214 14.27 18.12 3.96
N ARG A 215 14.13 17.39 2.85
CA ARG A 215 14.03 17.99 1.51
C ARG A 215 12.82 18.90 1.39
N ASP A 216 11.68 18.45 1.92
CA ASP A 216 10.43 19.19 1.86
C ASP A 216 10.48 20.40 2.81
N ALA A 217 11.07 20.25 4.01
CA ALA A 217 11.33 21.37 4.93
C ALA A 217 12.19 22.48 4.30
N LEU A 218 13.33 22.13 3.69
CA LEU A 218 14.19 23.12 3.03
C LEU A 218 13.54 23.73 1.79
N SER A 219 12.64 23.00 1.11
CA SER A 219 11.90 23.55 -0.04
C SER A 219 10.83 24.54 0.41
N LEU A 220 10.12 24.24 1.51
CA LEU A 220 9.16 25.15 2.12
C LEU A 220 9.85 26.38 2.70
N LEU A 221 11.01 26.22 3.34
CA LEU A 221 11.82 27.34 3.82
C LEU A 221 12.24 28.27 2.68
N ASP A 222 12.71 27.71 1.57
CA ASP A 222 13.09 28.46 0.36
C ASP A 222 11.92 29.29 -0.18
N GLN A 223 10.71 28.72 -0.16
CA GLN A 223 9.48 29.39 -0.55
C GLN A 223 9.07 30.48 0.43
N VAL A 224 9.12 30.23 1.73
CA VAL A 224 8.82 31.24 2.77
C VAL A 224 9.79 32.40 2.68
N VAL A 225 11.10 32.14 2.57
CA VAL A 225 12.11 33.20 2.39
C VAL A 225 11.89 34.00 1.10
N SER A 226 11.46 33.36 0.02
CA SER A 226 11.19 34.05 -1.25
C SER A 226 9.88 34.84 -1.24
N PHE A 227 8.92 34.42 -0.41
CA PHE A 227 7.61 35.04 -0.28
C PHE A 227 7.63 36.21 0.71
N SER A 228 8.31 36.01 1.84
CA SER A 228 8.56 37.02 2.86
C SER A 228 9.46 38.12 2.29
N GLY A 229 9.20 39.36 2.71
CA GLY A 229 10.07 40.50 2.38
C GLY A 229 11.34 40.48 3.24
N ASP A 230 11.51 41.52 4.06
CA ASP A 230 12.69 41.63 4.93
C ASP A 230 12.63 40.71 6.16
N GLU A 231 11.43 40.32 6.61
CA GLU A 231 11.22 39.48 7.79
C GLU A 231 10.20 38.36 7.52
N MET A 232 10.49 37.17 8.02
CA MET A 232 9.57 36.03 7.96
C MET A 232 8.53 36.10 9.07
N THR A 233 7.25 36.17 8.69
CA THR A 233 6.12 36.20 9.63
C THR A 233 5.44 34.83 9.76
N ILE A 234 4.64 34.66 10.81
CA ILE A 234 3.84 33.44 11.02
C ILE A 234 2.79 33.31 9.91
N GLU A 235 2.18 34.43 9.51
CA GLU A 235 1.18 34.49 8.44
C GLU A 235 1.77 34.02 7.10
N ASP A 236 2.98 34.45 6.75
CA ASP A 236 3.69 34.00 5.55
C ASP A 236 3.88 32.49 5.55
N ALA A 237 4.33 31.94 6.69
CA ALA A 237 4.55 30.51 6.85
C ALA A 237 3.26 29.72 6.65
N LEU A 238 2.17 30.11 7.31
CA LEU A 238 0.86 29.45 7.22
C LEU A 238 0.27 29.52 5.80
N LEU A 239 0.49 30.64 5.10
CA LEU A 239 0.04 30.81 3.72
C LEU A 239 0.82 29.89 2.77
N VAL A 240 2.15 29.87 2.88
CA VAL A 240 3.03 29.07 2.01
C VAL A 240 2.91 27.57 2.29
N THR A 241 2.89 27.15 3.56
CA THR A 241 2.74 25.73 3.91
C THR A 241 1.32 25.21 3.66
N GLY A 242 0.35 26.12 3.52
CA GLY A 242 -1.06 25.76 3.49
C GLY A 242 -1.58 25.31 4.86
N SER A 243 -0.86 25.53 5.95
CA SER A 243 -1.27 25.17 7.32
C SER A 243 -2.34 26.12 7.85
N ILE A 244 -3.11 25.66 8.83
CA ILE A 244 -4.18 26.44 9.47
C ILE A 244 -3.63 27.14 10.72
N SER A 245 -4.08 28.37 11.00
CA SER A 245 -3.76 29.06 12.25
C SER A 245 -4.44 28.41 13.45
N GLN A 246 -3.81 28.43 14.63
CA GLN A 246 -4.40 27.89 15.86
C GLN A 246 -5.75 28.50 16.22
N ASP A 247 -5.93 29.81 15.96
CA ASP A 247 -7.22 30.48 16.18
C ASP A 247 -8.39 29.88 15.40
N MET A 248 -8.14 29.29 14.22
CA MET A 248 -9.19 28.65 13.44
C MET A 248 -9.57 27.28 14.02
N PHE A 249 -8.59 26.53 14.57
CA PHE A 249 -8.89 25.32 15.33
C PHE A 249 -9.70 25.62 16.58
N TYR A 250 -9.28 26.64 17.35
CA TYR A 250 -10.03 27.09 18.52
C TYR A 250 -11.43 27.54 18.16
N GLY A 251 -11.58 28.39 17.13
CA GLY A 251 -12.87 28.88 16.69
C GLY A 251 -13.84 27.76 16.28
N ILE A 252 -13.36 26.76 15.53
CA ILE A 252 -14.19 25.61 15.13
C ILE A 252 -14.50 24.73 16.33
N ALA A 253 -13.53 24.41 17.19
CA ALA A 253 -13.75 23.59 18.39
C ALA A 253 -14.75 24.25 19.36
N GLU A 254 -14.62 25.55 19.61
CA GLU A 254 -15.54 26.34 20.44
C GLU A 254 -16.95 26.40 19.82
N ALA A 255 -17.06 26.56 18.50
CA ALA A 255 -18.35 26.55 17.80
C ALA A 255 -19.04 25.18 17.92
N LEU A 256 -18.28 24.09 17.79
CA LEU A 256 -18.80 22.74 17.97
C LEU A 256 -19.26 22.49 19.42
N LEU A 257 -18.48 22.92 20.42
CA LEU A 257 -18.87 22.83 21.85
C LEU A 257 -20.17 23.59 22.14
N LYS A 258 -20.31 24.80 21.58
CA LYS A 258 -21.51 25.63 21.71
C LYS A 258 -22.69 25.11 20.87
N LYS A 259 -22.49 24.02 20.12
CA LYS A 259 -23.45 23.46 19.15
C LYS A 259 -23.89 24.47 18.09
N ASP A 260 -23.04 25.45 17.78
CA ASP A 260 -23.25 26.45 16.74
C ASP A 260 -22.73 25.93 15.39
N VAL A 261 -23.57 25.14 14.73
CA VAL A 261 -23.31 24.60 13.39
C VAL A 261 -23.06 25.73 12.38
N GLY A 262 -23.78 26.85 12.50
CA GLY A 262 -23.69 27.96 11.55
C GLY A 262 -22.29 28.58 11.57
N GLN A 263 -21.77 28.84 12.77
CA GLN A 263 -20.40 29.34 12.94
C GLN A 263 -19.35 28.32 12.48
N ALA A 264 -19.49 27.05 12.85
CA ALA A 264 -18.55 26.00 12.44
C ALA A 264 -18.45 25.85 10.92
N LEU A 265 -19.60 25.83 10.22
CA LEU A 265 -19.64 25.76 8.75
C LEU A 265 -19.12 27.04 8.09
N THR A 266 -19.34 28.22 8.69
CA THR A 266 -18.82 29.50 8.18
C THR A 266 -17.29 29.53 8.25
N LEU A 267 -16.70 29.07 9.36
CA LEU A 267 -15.25 28.98 9.51
C LEU A 267 -14.65 27.94 8.55
N LEU A 268 -15.34 26.80 8.35
CA LEU A 268 -14.93 25.82 7.34
C LEU A 268 -14.95 26.42 5.91
N GLU A 269 -16.00 27.15 5.55
CA GLU A 269 -16.12 27.81 4.25
C GLU A 269 -14.96 28.80 4.02
N GLN A 270 -14.57 29.53 5.06
CA GLN A 270 -13.42 30.43 5.01
C GLN A 270 -12.12 29.65 4.73
N LEU A 271 -11.85 28.56 5.46
CA LEU A 271 -10.67 27.73 5.22
C LEU A 271 -10.62 27.18 3.80
N VAL A 272 -11.74 26.68 3.29
CA VAL A 272 -11.81 26.14 1.93
C VAL A 272 -11.63 27.24 0.89
N ARG A 273 -12.18 28.44 1.12
CA ARG A 273 -11.99 29.61 0.25
C ARG A 273 -10.54 30.07 0.20
N ASP A 274 -9.83 29.96 1.32
CA ASP A 274 -8.40 30.27 1.44
C ASP A 274 -7.52 29.16 0.82
N GLY A 275 -8.13 28.19 0.13
CA GLY A 275 -7.44 27.14 -0.63
C GLY A 275 -6.96 25.96 0.20
N LYS A 276 -7.42 25.83 1.46
CA LYS A 276 -7.03 24.70 2.32
C LYS A 276 -7.73 23.42 1.87
N ASP A 277 -6.96 22.34 1.75
CA ASP A 277 -7.46 21.04 1.29
C ASP A 277 -8.31 20.33 2.38
N PRO A 278 -9.59 20.00 2.14
CA PRO A 278 -10.45 19.36 3.13
C PRO A 278 -9.93 18.04 3.70
N VAL A 279 -9.15 17.27 2.93
CA VAL A 279 -8.57 16.02 3.43
C VAL A 279 -7.52 16.29 4.50
N ARG A 280 -6.62 17.25 4.24
CA ARG A 280 -5.66 17.76 5.25
C ARG A 280 -6.36 18.38 6.45
N LEU A 281 -7.42 19.17 6.24
CA LEU A 281 -8.18 19.75 7.35
C LEU A 281 -8.66 18.65 8.32
N VAL A 282 -9.22 17.55 7.79
CA VAL A 282 -9.67 16.42 8.62
C VAL A 282 -8.51 15.77 9.38
N GLU A 283 -7.36 15.56 8.75
CA GLU A 283 -6.15 15.03 9.39
C GLU A 283 -5.67 15.92 10.53
N ASP A 284 -5.64 17.23 10.28
CA ASP A 284 -5.23 18.21 11.28
C ASP A 284 -6.22 18.26 12.46
N PHE A 285 -7.53 18.20 12.21
CA PHE A 285 -8.54 18.14 13.28
C PHE A 285 -8.44 16.86 14.10
N ILE A 286 -8.18 15.70 13.49
CA ILE A 286 -7.93 14.46 14.22
C ILE A 286 -6.75 14.64 15.19
N THR A 287 -5.66 15.24 14.69
CA THR A 287 -4.46 15.50 15.49
C THR A 287 -4.71 16.51 16.60
N PHE A 288 -5.45 17.59 16.31
CA PHE A 288 -5.85 18.60 17.28
C PHE A 288 -6.68 18.02 18.44
N PHE A 289 -7.72 17.23 18.13
CA PHE A 289 -8.56 16.61 19.16
C PHE A 289 -7.81 15.52 19.95
N ARG A 290 -6.87 14.81 19.31
CA ARG A 290 -5.94 13.90 19.99
C ARG A 290 -5.04 14.64 20.97
N ASP A 291 -4.49 15.79 20.57
CA ASP A 291 -3.62 16.60 21.42
C ASP A 291 -4.39 17.12 22.66
N LEU A 292 -5.65 17.52 22.52
CA LEU A 292 -6.52 17.87 23.65
C LEU A 292 -6.70 16.69 24.61
N LEU A 293 -6.99 15.50 24.07
CA LEU A 293 -7.17 14.26 24.85
C LEU A 293 -5.87 13.84 25.58
N LEU A 294 -4.72 14.06 24.95
CA LEU A 294 -3.42 13.74 25.53
C LEU A 294 -3.11 14.61 26.75
N ILE A 295 -3.41 15.91 26.70
CA ILE A 295 -3.22 16.80 27.85
C ILE A 295 -4.16 16.43 29.00
N GLN A 296 -5.42 16.07 28.71
CA GLN A 296 -6.36 15.64 29.74
C GLN A 296 -5.89 14.36 30.46
N THR A 297 -5.32 13.41 29.72
CA THR A 297 -5.01 12.07 30.25
C THR A 297 -3.60 11.96 30.80
N ALA A 298 -2.64 12.70 30.24
CA ALA A 298 -1.24 12.64 30.62
C ALA A 298 -0.55 14.02 30.47
N PRO A 299 -0.74 14.95 31.43
CA PRO A 299 -0.17 16.30 31.38
C PRO A 299 1.36 16.35 31.32
N GLY A 300 2.05 15.22 31.59
CA GLY A 300 3.51 15.08 31.51
C GLY A 300 4.04 14.69 30.12
N LEU A 301 3.18 14.41 29.14
CA LEU A 301 3.57 14.04 27.77
C LEU A 301 3.55 15.23 26.79
N ARG A 302 3.82 16.44 27.29
CA ARG A 302 3.72 17.70 26.53
C ARG A 302 4.59 17.72 25.27
N ASP A 303 5.74 17.05 25.31
CA ASP A 303 6.66 16.95 24.18
C ASP A 303 6.14 16.06 23.03
N MET A 304 4.99 15.38 23.21
CA MET A 304 4.33 14.56 22.19
C MET A 304 3.21 15.29 21.43
N LEU A 305 2.93 16.55 21.77
CA LEU A 305 1.97 17.37 21.02
C LEU A 305 2.53 17.61 19.61
N GLU A 306 1.70 17.39 18.60
CA GLU A 306 2.14 17.49 17.20
C GLU A 306 1.70 18.78 16.54
N LEU A 307 0.53 19.31 16.93
CA LEU A 307 -0.10 20.46 16.28
C LEU A 307 -0.37 21.63 17.22
N ALA A 308 -0.68 21.34 18.48
CA ALA A 308 -0.91 22.38 19.48
C ALA A 308 0.40 22.96 20.02
N ALA A 309 0.48 24.29 20.06
CA ALA A 309 1.47 25.00 20.86
C ALA A 309 0.94 25.00 22.30
N PHE A 310 1.83 24.76 23.25
CA PHE A 310 1.47 24.81 24.66
C PHE A 310 1.18 26.27 25.07
N GLU A 311 -0.10 26.62 25.08
CA GLU A 311 -0.59 27.93 25.50
C GLU A 311 -1.73 27.77 26.52
N PRO A 312 -1.90 28.72 27.45
CA PRO A 312 -2.97 28.66 28.47
C PRO A 312 -4.35 28.42 27.86
N ARG A 313 -4.61 29.02 26.69
CA ARG A 313 -5.86 28.85 25.95
C ARG A 313 -6.12 27.40 25.52
N PHE A 314 -5.08 26.64 25.21
CA PHE A 314 -5.20 25.24 24.83
C PHE A 314 -5.59 24.38 26.04
N GLU A 315 -5.01 24.64 27.22
CA GLU A 315 -5.39 23.97 28.48
C GLU A 315 -6.83 24.31 28.87
N GLU A 316 -7.22 25.60 28.82
CA GLU A 316 -8.59 26.06 29.10
C GLU A 316 -9.63 25.44 28.16
N LEU A 317 -9.29 25.25 26.89
CA LEU A 317 -10.16 24.57 25.95
C LEU A 317 -10.25 23.07 26.27
N ALA A 318 -9.13 22.42 26.58
CA ALA A 318 -9.10 21.01 26.95
C ALA A 318 -10.00 20.73 28.16
N GLU A 319 -10.04 21.60 29.18
CA GLU A 319 -10.90 21.42 30.35
C GLU A 319 -12.42 21.48 30.02
N GLN A 320 -12.81 22.10 28.91
CA GLN A 320 -14.22 22.18 28.49
C GLN A 320 -14.73 20.92 27.79
N PHE A 321 -13.84 20.00 27.40
CA PHE A 321 -14.18 18.78 26.67
C PHE A 321 -14.30 17.57 27.60
N GLU A 322 -15.34 16.76 27.40
CA GLU A 322 -15.35 15.40 27.93
C GLU A 322 -14.51 14.47 27.04
N ALA A 323 -13.72 13.58 27.64
CA ALA A 323 -12.90 12.62 26.90
C ALA A 323 -13.73 11.71 25.97
N SER A 324 -14.95 11.35 26.37
CA SER A 324 -15.91 10.59 25.55
C SER A 324 -16.28 11.32 24.26
N THR A 325 -16.49 12.64 24.34
CA THR A 325 -16.80 13.48 23.18
C THR A 325 -15.60 13.53 22.22
N LEU A 326 -14.39 13.73 22.74
CA LEU A 326 -13.16 13.73 21.93
C LEU A 326 -12.94 12.38 21.22
N TYR A 327 -13.10 11.25 21.92
CA TYR A 327 -13.00 9.92 21.29
C TYR A 327 -14.01 9.74 20.15
N ASN A 328 -15.24 10.18 20.36
CA ASN A 328 -16.30 10.07 19.35
C ASN A 328 -16.03 10.96 18.13
N TRP A 329 -15.58 12.20 18.35
CA TRP A 329 -15.25 13.12 17.26
C TRP A 329 -14.05 12.62 16.44
N ILE A 330 -13.03 12.08 17.09
CA ILE A 330 -11.90 11.42 16.40
C ILE A 330 -12.39 10.24 15.55
N ASP A 331 -13.31 9.41 16.05
CA ASP A 331 -13.88 8.29 15.29
C ASP A 331 -14.71 8.77 14.09
N ILE A 332 -15.55 9.80 14.26
CA ILE A 332 -16.30 10.43 13.17
C ILE A 332 -15.35 10.92 12.08
N LEU A 333 -14.34 11.70 12.45
CA LEU A 333 -13.36 12.25 11.50
C LEU A 333 -12.54 11.16 10.81
N THR A 334 -12.12 10.12 11.54
CA THR A 334 -11.36 9.00 10.96
C THR A 334 -12.19 8.24 9.92
N LYS A 335 -13.48 7.98 10.21
CA LYS A 335 -14.40 7.38 9.23
C LYS A 335 -14.60 8.28 8.02
N THR A 336 -14.81 9.57 8.25
CA THR A 336 -14.95 10.56 7.17
C THR A 336 -13.69 10.61 6.30
N GLN A 337 -12.49 10.59 6.88
CA GLN A 337 -11.22 10.56 6.14
C GLN A 337 -11.14 9.33 5.21
N GLN A 338 -11.60 8.16 5.67
CA GLN A 338 -11.65 6.95 4.84
C GLN A 338 -12.64 7.08 3.68
N GLU A 339 -13.82 7.63 3.92
CA GLU A 339 -14.85 7.88 2.89
C GLU A 339 -14.36 8.89 1.83
N MET A 340 -13.61 9.92 2.25
CA MET A 340 -13.03 10.93 1.36
C MET A 340 -12.06 10.33 0.34
N ARG A 341 -11.34 9.23 0.66
CA ARG A 341 -10.37 8.61 -0.27
C ARG A 341 -10.99 8.11 -1.57
N PHE A 342 -12.30 7.85 -1.56
CA PHE A 342 -13.04 7.29 -2.70
C PHE A 342 -14.04 8.29 -3.32
N SER A 343 -13.97 9.57 -2.94
CA SER A 343 -14.92 10.59 -3.39
C SER A 343 -14.26 11.86 -3.87
N ASN A 344 -14.89 12.51 -4.85
CA ASN A 344 -14.49 13.84 -5.35
C ASN A 344 -15.17 14.99 -4.58
N HIS A 345 -16.05 14.69 -3.62
CA HIS A 345 -16.82 15.69 -2.88
C HIS A 345 -16.33 15.85 -1.43
N THR A 346 -15.02 15.95 -1.24
CA THR A 346 -14.37 15.98 0.09
C THR A 346 -14.93 17.08 1.01
N LYS A 347 -15.24 18.26 0.48
CA LYS A 347 -15.90 19.34 1.24
C LYS A 347 -17.21 18.89 1.90
N ILE A 348 -18.08 18.20 1.17
CA ILE A 348 -19.39 17.74 1.67
C ILE A 348 -19.20 16.72 2.81
N TYR A 349 -18.22 15.84 2.68
CA TYR A 349 -17.87 14.89 3.74
C TYR A 349 -17.41 15.61 5.01
N MET A 350 -16.65 16.69 4.89
CA MET A 350 -16.24 17.48 6.04
C MET A 350 -17.43 18.23 6.69
N GLU A 351 -18.28 18.87 5.89
CA GLU A 351 -19.49 19.55 6.39
C GLU A 351 -20.41 18.58 7.15
N THR A 352 -20.62 17.39 6.59
CA THR A 352 -21.41 16.34 7.24
C THR A 352 -20.75 15.79 8.49
N ALA A 353 -19.42 15.73 8.56
CA ALA A 353 -18.70 15.37 9.78
C ALA A 353 -18.91 16.42 10.88
N LEU A 354 -18.79 17.72 10.57
CA LEU A 354 -19.08 18.78 11.54
C LEU A 354 -20.52 18.70 12.07
N LEU A 355 -21.48 18.45 11.18
CA LEU A 355 -22.89 18.24 11.54
C LEU A 355 -23.08 17.03 12.47
N LYS A 356 -22.44 15.90 12.14
CA LYS A 356 -22.46 14.68 12.97
C LYS A 356 -21.87 14.93 14.35
N MET A 357 -20.76 15.67 14.45
CA MET A 357 -20.11 15.98 15.73
C MET A 357 -21.00 16.82 16.65
N VAL A 358 -21.73 17.81 16.12
CA VAL A 358 -22.69 18.59 16.92
C VAL A 358 -23.90 17.74 17.36
N GLN A 359 -24.35 16.83 16.50
CA GLN A 359 -25.48 15.93 16.80
C GLN A 359 -25.11 14.76 17.73
N ALA A 360 -23.83 14.42 17.83
CA ALA A 360 -23.35 13.28 18.61
C ALA A 360 -23.55 13.47 20.13
N ASP A 361 -23.63 14.71 20.61
CA ASP A 361 -23.99 15.06 21.99
C ASP A 361 -25.48 15.38 22.16
N ALA A 362 -26.31 15.20 21.13
CA ALA A 362 -27.73 15.07 21.38
C ALA A 362 -27.90 13.73 22.11
N PRO A 363 -28.64 13.64 23.24
CA PRO A 363 -29.13 12.34 23.64
C PRO A 363 -29.79 11.79 22.39
N VAL A 364 -29.27 10.67 21.89
CA VAL A 364 -30.01 9.88 20.94
C VAL A 364 -31.36 9.76 21.61
N GLN A 365 -32.38 10.45 21.07
CA GLN A 365 -33.72 9.91 21.17
C GLN A 365 -33.55 8.60 20.43
N THR A 366 -33.14 7.58 21.19
CA THR A 366 -33.55 6.24 20.93
C THR A 366 -35.02 6.44 20.70
N ILE A 367 -35.44 6.30 19.43
CA ILE A 367 -36.80 5.89 19.15
C ILE A 367 -37.01 4.80 20.16
N GLY A 368 -37.78 5.13 21.19
CA GLY A 368 -37.78 4.35 22.40
C GLY A 368 -38.04 2.93 21.96
N VAL A 369 -37.16 2.02 22.36
CA VAL A 369 -37.62 0.68 22.73
C VAL A 369 -38.48 0.93 23.98
N GLY A 370 -39.64 1.53 23.75
CA GLY A 370 -40.60 1.92 24.74
C GLY A 370 -41.36 0.65 25.06
N ALA A 371 -40.96 0.03 26.16
CA ALA A 371 -41.47 -1.25 26.64
C ALA A 371 -41.34 -2.42 25.61
N PRO A 372 -41.15 -3.65 26.07
CA PRO A 372 -41.43 -4.80 25.23
C PRO A 372 -42.86 -4.65 24.72
N SER A 373 -43.10 -4.77 23.42
CA SER A 373 -44.48 -4.91 22.95
C SER A 373 -45.07 -6.15 23.64
N PRO A 374 -46.34 -6.11 24.09
CA PRO A 374 -46.98 -7.27 24.72
C PRO A 374 -46.97 -8.52 23.84
N GLU A 375 -46.80 -8.36 22.52
CA GLU A 375 -46.57 -9.45 21.57
C GLU A 375 -45.18 -10.09 21.67
N LEU A 376 -44.14 -9.32 22.01
CA LEU A 376 -42.78 -9.84 22.18
C LEU A 376 -42.65 -10.59 23.50
N GLU A 377 -43.26 -10.09 24.58
CA GLU A 377 -43.36 -10.83 25.85
C GLU A 377 -44.19 -12.11 25.70
N ALA A 378 -45.31 -12.06 24.97
CA ALA A 378 -46.10 -13.26 24.67
C ALA A 378 -45.31 -14.30 23.85
N LYS A 379 -44.51 -13.86 22.87
CA LYS A 379 -43.65 -14.74 22.07
C LYS A 379 -42.52 -15.34 22.90
N VAL A 380 -41.86 -14.56 23.76
CA VAL A 380 -40.81 -15.05 24.66
C VAL A 380 -41.39 -16.08 25.64
N THR A 381 -42.57 -15.83 26.19
CA THR A 381 -43.25 -16.78 27.08
C THR A 381 -43.64 -18.07 26.35
N SER A 382 -44.10 -17.98 25.10
CA SER A 382 -44.40 -19.15 24.26
C SER A 382 -43.15 -19.98 23.92
N LEU A 383 -42.03 -19.29 23.68
CA LEU A 383 -40.73 -19.92 23.40
C LEU A 383 -40.18 -20.61 24.64
N GLU A 384 -40.33 -20.00 25.82
CA GLU A 384 -39.93 -20.61 27.09
C GLU A 384 -40.76 -21.85 27.43
N GLN A 385 -42.07 -21.83 27.14
CA GLN A 385 -42.92 -23.02 27.27
C GLN A 385 -42.52 -24.12 26.30
N LEU A 386 -42.26 -23.79 25.03
CA LEU A 386 -41.84 -24.76 24.01
C LEU A 386 -40.50 -25.41 24.36
N VAL A 387 -39.55 -24.64 24.90
CA VAL A 387 -38.25 -25.14 25.35
C VAL A 387 -38.39 -26.06 26.55
N ARG A 388 -39.28 -25.76 27.50
CA ARG A 388 -39.56 -26.66 28.64
C ARG A 388 -40.22 -27.95 28.20
N GLU A 389 -41.16 -27.89 27.25
CA GLU A 389 -41.83 -29.06 26.69
C GLU A 389 -40.85 -29.96 25.91
N LEU A 390 -39.97 -29.37 25.11
CA LEU A 390 -38.89 -30.09 24.42
C LEU A 390 -37.88 -30.72 25.38
N GLN A 391 -37.51 -30.01 26.47
CA GLN A 391 -36.62 -30.55 27.50
C GLN A 391 -37.27 -31.70 28.29
N GLN A 392 -38.59 -31.70 28.45
CA GLN A 392 -39.32 -32.78 29.10
C GLN A 392 -39.44 -34.01 28.18
N GLN A 393 -39.70 -33.81 26.89
CA GLN A 393 -39.67 -34.88 25.88
C GLN A 393 -38.27 -35.52 25.74
N LEU A 394 -37.20 -34.73 25.85
CA LEU A 394 -35.82 -35.22 25.86
C LEU A 394 -35.45 -36.00 27.14
N LYS A 395 -36.14 -35.77 28.27
CA LYS A 395 -35.95 -36.55 29.50
C LYS A 395 -36.73 -37.87 29.50
N GLU A 396 -37.85 -37.94 28.79
CA GLU A 396 -38.70 -39.14 28.71
C GLU A 396 -38.24 -40.11 27.59
N GLY A 397 -37.43 -39.64 26.63
CA GLY A 397 -36.77 -40.46 25.61
C GLY A 397 -35.40 -41.02 26.05
N GLY A 398 -35.38 -41.90 27.05
CA GLY A 398 -34.15 -42.56 27.51
C GLY A 398 -33.66 -43.65 26.55
N GLY A 399 -32.37 -43.61 26.18
CA GLY A 399 -31.73 -44.68 25.41
C GLY A 399 -30.23 -44.53 25.15
N ALA A 400 -29.42 -44.98 26.12
CA ALA A 400 -28.02 -45.42 26.06
C ALA A 400 -26.89 -44.40 25.87
N ALA A 401 -26.04 -44.37 26.89
CA ALA A 401 -24.78 -43.63 27.02
C ALA A 401 -23.64 -44.26 26.21
N SER A 402 -22.74 -43.42 25.69
CA SER A 402 -21.34 -43.76 25.47
C SER A 402 -20.43 -42.62 25.92
N ALA A 403 -19.29 -43.02 26.48
CA ALA A 403 -18.41 -42.22 27.33
C ALA A 403 -17.66 -41.10 26.58
N ALA A 404 -17.39 -40.03 27.32
CA ALA A 404 -16.68 -38.83 26.87
C ALA A 404 -15.17 -39.05 26.70
N PRO A 405 -14.55 -38.39 25.70
CA PRO A 405 -13.16 -37.94 25.78
C PRO A 405 -13.09 -36.50 26.30
N GLN A 406 -12.07 -36.26 27.13
CA GLN A 406 -11.74 -34.99 27.76
C GLN A 406 -11.52 -33.85 26.75
N ALA A 407 -12.02 -32.67 27.10
CA ALA A 407 -11.90 -31.46 26.31
C ALA A 407 -10.51 -30.81 26.45
N GLU A 408 -9.75 -30.79 25.36
CA GLU A 408 -8.58 -29.93 25.18
C GLU A 408 -9.03 -28.49 24.86
N GLN A 409 -8.51 -27.53 25.62
CA GLN A 409 -8.73 -26.10 25.43
C GLN A 409 -8.12 -25.62 24.09
N LYS A 410 -8.97 -25.38 23.10
CA LYS A 410 -8.56 -24.66 21.88
C LYS A 410 -8.43 -23.15 22.17
N LYS A 411 -7.20 -22.66 21.99
CA LYS A 411 -6.86 -21.23 21.90
C LYS A 411 -7.74 -20.52 20.88
N ARG A 412 -8.32 -19.38 21.26
CA ARG A 412 -9.03 -18.43 20.38
C ARG A 412 -8.08 -17.94 19.28
N GLN A 413 -8.34 -18.30 18.03
CA GLN A 413 -7.76 -17.65 16.85
C GLN A 413 -8.58 -16.42 16.49
N ARG A 414 -7.89 -15.33 16.16
CA ARG A 414 -8.45 -14.08 15.63
C ARG A 414 -9.25 -14.37 14.36
N SER A 415 -10.49 -13.91 14.32
CA SER A 415 -11.37 -13.97 13.15
C SER A 415 -10.95 -12.91 12.12
N GLN A 416 -10.29 -13.31 11.04
CA GLN A 416 -10.44 -12.64 9.75
C GLN A 416 -11.73 -13.21 9.12
N SER A 417 -12.63 -12.34 8.64
CA SER A 417 -13.82 -12.77 7.92
C SER A 417 -13.40 -13.38 6.58
N ALA A 418 -13.22 -14.70 6.55
CA ALA A 418 -12.89 -15.42 5.32
C ALA A 418 -14.15 -15.56 4.46
N PHE A 419 -14.06 -15.13 3.19
CA PHE A 419 -15.10 -15.36 2.19
C PHE A 419 -15.42 -16.86 2.07
N LYS A 420 -16.70 -17.22 2.15
CA LYS A 420 -17.11 -18.63 2.07
C LYS A 420 -17.22 -19.07 0.61
N ILE A 421 -16.20 -19.79 0.14
CA ILE A 421 -16.12 -20.27 -1.24
C ILE A 421 -17.20 -21.33 -1.52
N PRO A 422 -18.04 -21.15 -2.56
CA PRO A 422 -19.11 -22.10 -2.92
C PRO A 422 -18.56 -23.30 -3.72
N THR A 423 -17.72 -24.13 -3.09
CA THR A 423 -17.02 -25.26 -3.74
C THR A 423 -17.96 -26.24 -4.45
N GLY A 424 -19.14 -26.52 -3.90
CA GLY A 424 -20.12 -27.42 -4.54
C GLY A 424 -20.64 -26.90 -5.88
N ARG A 425 -20.94 -25.60 -6.00
CA ARG A 425 -21.37 -25.01 -7.27
C ARG A 425 -20.23 -24.95 -8.29
N ILE A 426 -18.99 -24.69 -7.82
CA ILE A 426 -17.81 -24.71 -8.69
C ILE A 426 -17.61 -26.11 -9.30
N GLN A 427 -17.75 -27.17 -8.50
CA GLN A 427 -17.65 -28.55 -8.99
C GLN A 427 -18.76 -28.91 -9.98
N GLU A 428 -19.97 -28.39 -9.80
CA GLU A 428 -21.08 -28.58 -10.74
C GLU A 428 -20.81 -27.90 -12.10
N VAL A 429 -20.29 -26.67 -12.09
CA VAL A 429 -19.86 -25.98 -13.32
C VAL A 429 -18.74 -26.76 -14.01
N LEU A 430 -17.76 -27.26 -13.27
CA LEU A 430 -16.66 -28.07 -13.81
C LEU A 430 -17.13 -29.39 -14.44
N LYS A 431 -18.18 -30.01 -13.88
CA LYS A 431 -18.75 -31.27 -14.41
C LYS A 431 -19.43 -31.08 -15.76
N ASN A 432 -20.09 -29.95 -15.96
CA ASN A 432 -20.82 -29.62 -17.19
C ASN A 432 -20.07 -28.61 -18.07
N ALA A 433 -18.76 -28.41 -17.83
CA ALA A 433 -17.99 -27.39 -18.51
C ALA A 433 -17.77 -27.74 -19.98
N THR A 434 -17.97 -26.79 -20.90
CA THR A 434 -17.74 -27.00 -22.33
C THR A 434 -16.74 -25.97 -22.89
N LYS A 435 -15.92 -26.39 -23.87
CA LYS A 435 -14.98 -25.47 -24.56
C LYS A 435 -15.72 -24.31 -25.27
N PRO A 436 -16.85 -24.53 -25.97
CA PRO A 436 -17.58 -23.45 -26.63
C PRO A 436 -18.07 -22.36 -25.68
N ASP A 437 -18.56 -22.72 -24.49
CA ASP A 437 -19.12 -21.75 -23.55
C ASP A 437 -18.05 -20.82 -22.96
N ILE A 438 -16.88 -21.36 -22.58
CA ILE A 438 -15.79 -20.52 -22.06
C ILE A 438 -15.17 -19.64 -23.14
N GLN A 439 -15.09 -20.13 -24.39
CA GLN A 439 -14.62 -19.34 -25.53
C GLN A 439 -15.58 -18.19 -25.87
N ALA A 440 -16.90 -18.43 -25.81
CA ALA A 440 -17.90 -17.39 -26.02
C ALA A 440 -17.76 -16.25 -24.99
N ILE A 441 -17.53 -16.59 -23.72
CA ILE A 441 -17.32 -15.60 -22.66
C ILE A 441 -16.00 -14.84 -22.86
N LYS A 442 -14.90 -15.55 -23.13
CA LYS A 442 -13.57 -14.93 -23.32
C LYS A 442 -13.52 -13.99 -24.52
N THR A 443 -14.18 -14.36 -25.62
CA THR A 443 -14.22 -13.55 -26.85
C THR A 443 -14.98 -12.23 -26.64
N ASN A 444 -16.05 -12.25 -25.85
CA ASN A 444 -16.87 -11.08 -25.56
C ASN A 444 -16.43 -10.31 -24.29
N TRP A 445 -15.40 -10.78 -23.58
CA TRP A 445 -14.99 -10.26 -22.28
C TRP A 445 -14.63 -8.77 -22.32
N ALA A 446 -13.75 -8.38 -23.25
CA ALA A 446 -13.32 -6.98 -23.38
C ALA A 446 -14.49 -6.03 -23.72
N THR A 447 -15.42 -6.50 -24.55
CA THR A 447 -16.63 -5.73 -24.93
C THR A 447 -17.56 -5.53 -23.74
N VAL A 448 -17.82 -6.58 -22.97
CA VAL A 448 -18.66 -6.50 -21.75
C VAL A 448 -18.00 -5.59 -20.70
N MET A 449 -16.68 -5.71 -20.51
CA MET A 449 -15.91 -4.86 -19.59
C MET A 449 -15.97 -3.37 -19.98
N GLY A 450 -15.97 -3.07 -21.27
CA GLY A 450 -16.07 -1.70 -21.78
C GLY A 450 -17.44 -1.04 -21.61
N GLN A 451 -18.52 -1.83 -21.45
CA GLN A 451 -19.89 -1.32 -21.29
C GLN A 451 -20.36 -1.24 -19.83
N LEU A 452 -19.63 -1.85 -18.90
CA LEU A 452 -19.92 -1.74 -17.48
C LEU A 452 -19.64 -0.32 -16.95
N GLN A 453 -20.40 0.09 -15.93
CA GLN A 453 -20.09 1.27 -15.13
C GLN A 453 -18.65 1.20 -14.59
N ARG A 454 -17.95 2.35 -14.52
CA ARG A 454 -16.52 2.41 -14.12
C ARG A 454 -16.23 1.73 -12.78
N SER A 455 -17.16 1.78 -11.82
CA SER A 455 -17.05 1.11 -10.53
C SER A 455 -17.10 -0.42 -10.64
N HIS A 456 -17.91 -0.95 -11.57
CA HIS A 456 -18.08 -2.38 -11.81
C HIS A 456 -16.94 -2.98 -12.64
N SER A 457 -16.46 -2.26 -13.65
CA SER A 457 -15.29 -2.69 -14.44
C SER A 457 -14.01 -2.65 -13.60
N ALA A 458 -13.87 -1.69 -12.68
CA ALA A 458 -12.74 -1.65 -11.76
C ALA A 458 -12.64 -2.90 -10.87
N LEU A 459 -13.77 -3.45 -10.41
CA LEU A 459 -13.80 -4.70 -9.63
C LEU A 459 -13.29 -5.91 -10.44
N LEU A 460 -13.52 -5.90 -11.76
CA LEU A 460 -13.20 -7.01 -12.67
C LEU A 460 -11.82 -6.90 -13.34
N ASN A 461 -11.06 -5.83 -13.11
CA ASN A 461 -9.74 -5.64 -13.73
C ASN A 461 -8.75 -6.78 -13.44
N ASP A 462 -8.85 -7.39 -12.25
CA ASP A 462 -8.03 -8.54 -11.83
C ASP A 462 -8.84 -9.86 -11.81
N ALA A 463 -9.92 -9.94 -12.59
CA ALA A 463 -10.81 -11.10 -12.66
C ALA A 463 -10.65 -11.85 -13.99
N GLU A 464 -10.63 -13.19 -13.93
CA GLU A 464 -10.44 -14.05 -15.10
C GLU A 464 -11.50 -15.17 -15.16
N PRO A 465 -12.26 -15.32 -16.27
CA PRO A 465 -13.15 -16.46 -16.45
C PRO A 465 -12.33 -17.72 -16.74
N VAL A 466 -12.49 -18.76 -15.91
CA VAL A 466 -11.63 -19.96 -15.93
C VAL A 466 -12.37 -21.25 -16.33
N ALA A 467 -13.69 -21.30 -16.19
CA ALA A 467 -14.53 -22.43 -16.62
C ALA A 467 -15.96 -21.96 -16.89
N ALA A 468 -16.69 -22.62 -17.79
CA ALA A 468 -18.09 -22.31 -18.08
C ALA A 468 -18.89 -23.56 -18.49
N SER A 469 -20.08 -23.70 -17.93
CA SER A 469 -21.16 -24.62 -18.32
C SER A 469 -22.26 -23.85 -19.07
N PRO A 470 -23.28 -24.51 -19.64
CA PRO A 470 -24.34 -23.83 -20.39
C PRO A 470 -25.14 -22.76 -19.62
N ASP A 471 -25.11 -22.80 -18.28
CA ASP A 471 -25.93 -22.00 -17.37
C ASP A 471 -25.12 -21.18 -16.34
N ALA A 472 -23.82 -21.45 -16.20
CA ALA A 472 -22.97 -20.82 -15.19
C ALA A 472 -21.49 -20.79 -15.61
N PHE A 473 -20.72 -19.91 -14.98
CA PHE A 473 -19.28 -19.83 -15.22
C PHE A 473 -18.53 -19.47 -13.94
N VAL A 474 -17.27 -19.90 -13.87
CA VAL A 474 -16.38 -19.63 -12.74
C VAL A 474 -15.50 -18.43 -13.07
N LEU A 475 -15.55 -17.44 -12.20
CA LEU A 475 -14.77 -16.22 -12.26
C LEU A 475 -13.76 -16.19 -11.11
N LYS A 476 -12.48 -16.16 -11.48
CA LYS A 476 -11.35 -16.19 -10.56
C LYS A 476 -10.90 -14.77 -10.24
N PHE A 477 -10.73 -14.44 -8.96
CA PHE A 477 -10.19 -13.16 -8.49
C PHE A 477 -8.86 -13.32 -7.76
N LYS A 478 -8.01 -12.31 -7.85
CA LYS A 478 -6.72 -12.26 -7.12
C LYS A 478 -6.86 -12.23 -5.59
N TYR A 479 -7.93 -11.65 -5.04
CA TYR A 479 -8.12 -11.44 -3.60
C TYR A 479 -9.54 -11.82 -3.13
N ASP A 480 -9.64 -12.41 -1.93
CA ASP A 480 -10.91 -12.83 -1.30
C ASP A 480 -11.93 -11.70 -1.14
N ILE A 481 -11.45 -10.49 -0.84
CA ILE A 481 -12.31 -9.32 -0.65
C ILE A 481 -13.08 -8.95 -1.93
N HIS A 482 -12.47 -9.15 -3.10
CA HIS A 482 -13.16 -8.91 -4.39
C HIS A 482 -14.23 -9.97 -4.65
N CYS A 483 -13.99 -11.24 -4.28
CA CYS A 483 -15.02 -12.27 -4.33
C CYS A 483 -16.21 -11.91 -3.43
N GLN A 484 -15.95 -11.44 -2.22
CA GLN A 484 -17.00 -11.02 -1.29
C GLN A 484 -17.79 -9.84 -1.87
N MET A 485 -17.11 -8.77 -2.31
CA MET A 485 -17.74 -7.60 -2.93
C MET A 485 -18.57 -7.98 -4.16
N ALA A 486 -18.06 -8.84 -5.04
CA ALA A 486 -18.79 -9.31 -6.23
C ALA A 486 -20.00 -10.19 -5.86
N SER A 487 -19.92 -10.95 -4.76
CA SER A 487 -21.00 -11.81 -4.29
C SER A 487 -22.13 -11.06 -3.58
N GLU A 488 -21.78 -9.99 -2.83
CA GLU A 488 -22.74 -9.19 -2.07
C GLU A 488 -23.42 -8.11 -2.95
N ASN A 489 -22.79 -7.74 -4.07
CA ASN A 489 -23.32 -6.74 -4.99
C ASN A 489 -24.28 -7.35 -6.03
N GLN A 490 -25.56 -7.43 -5.66
CA GLN A 490 -26.63 -7.95 -6.55
C GLN A 490 -26.82 -7.13 -7.83
N THR A 491 -26.65 -5.81 -7.76
CA THR A 491 -26.76 -4.92 -8.93
C THR A 491 -25.67 -5.17 -9.95
N PHE A 492 -24.45 -5.45 -9.50
CA PHE A 492 -23.33 -5.83 -10.34
C PHE A 492 -23.59 -7.18 -11.01
N ALA A 493 -23.94 -8.21 -10.23
CA ALA A 493 -24.17 -9.55 -10.77
C ALA A 493 -25.28 -9.57 -11.84
N ALA A 494 -26.38 -8.84 -11.61
CA ALA A 494 -27.47 -8.73 -12.58
C ALA A 494 -27.04 -8.00 -13.86
N ALA A 495 -26.37 -6.84 -13.73
CA ALA A 495 -25.89 -6.08 -14.89
C ALA A 495 -24.86 -6.87 -15.72
N PHE A 496 -23.97 -7.59 -15.04
CA PHE A 496 -22.94 -8.39 -15.68
C PHE A 496 -23.53 -9.58 -16.45
N SER A 497 -24.44 -10.34 -15.83
CA SER A 497 -25.14 -11.45 -16.48
C SER A 497 -25.99 -10.98 -17.67
N GLN A 498 -26.66 -9.83 -17.55
CA GLN A 498 -27.47 -9.28 -18.64
C GLN A 498 -26.63 -8.87 -19.85
N LEU A 499 -25.48 -8.21 -19.62
CA LEU A 499 -24.56 -7.85 -20.70
C LEU A 499 -23.95 -9.10 -21.36
N LEU A 500 -23.56 -10.10 -20.57
CA LEU A 500 -23.08 -11.35 -21.13
C LEU A 500 -24.14 -12.03 -21.99
N GLU A 501 -25.38 -12.12 -21.53
CA GLU A 501 -26.49 -12.70 -22.30
C GLU A 501 -26.74 -11.97 -23.63
N GLN A 502 -26.64 -10.64 -23.65
CA GLN A 502 -26.78 -9.85 -24.86
C GLN A 502 -25.72 -10.18 -25.92
N TYR A 503 -24.49 -10.51 -25.51
CA TYR A 503 -23.37 -10.78 -26.42
C TYR A 503 -23.14 -12.26 -26.74
N THR A 504 -23.51 -13.17 -25.82
CA THR A 504 -23.34 -14.62 -26.00
C THR A 504 -24.64 -15.31 -26.44
N GLY A 505 -25.79 -14.66 -26.27
CA GLY A 505 -27.11 -15.25 -26.50
C GLY A 505 -27.53 -16.28 -25.44
N LYS A 506 -26.75 -16.42 -24.34
CA LYS A 506 -27.01 -17.37 -23.25
C LYS A 506 -26.90 -16.68 -21.89
N ALA A 507 -27.84 -16.97 -21.01
CA ALA A 507 -27.81 -16.49 -19.63
C ALA A 507 -26.80 -17.32 -18.81
N TYR A 508 -25.75 -16.66 -18.33
CA TYR A 508 -24.74 -17.26 -17.47
C TYR A 508 -24.81 -16.70 -16.04
N THR A 509 -24.76 -17.59 -15.06
CA THR A 509 -24.64 -17.22 -13.64
C THR A 509 -23.17 -17.23 -13.19
N PRO A 510 -22.63 -16.11 -12.66
CA PRO A 510 -21.25 -16.08 -12.15
C PRO A 510 -21.11 -16.83 -10.83
N VAL A 511 -20.01 -17.59 -10.69
CA VAL A 511 -19.57 -18.22 -9.44
C VAL A 511 -18.14 -17.76 -9.15
N TYR A 512 -17.91 -17.23 -7.95
CA TYR A 512 -16.64 -16.56 -7.62
C TYR A 512 -15.68 -17.45 -6.83
N VAL A 513 -14.39 -17.38 -7.17
CA VAL A 513 -13.33 -18.13 -6.48
C VAL A 513 -12.05 -17.30 -6.35
N PRO A 514 -11.37 -17.31 -5.18
CA PRO A 514 -10.03 -16.75 -5.05
C PRO A 514 -8.97 -17.59 -5.79
N ASP A 515 -7.97 -16.93 -6.38
CA ASP A 515 -6.87 -17.56 -7.12
C ASP A 515 -6.10 -18.59 -6.26
N ALA A 516 -5.85 -18.26 -4.99
CA ALA A 516 -5.17 -19.13 -4.03
C ALA A 516 -5.91 -20.47 -3.77
N ASN A 517 -7.21 -20.53 -4.05
CA ASN A 517 -8.06 -21.69 -3.81
C ASN A 517 -8.43 -22.43 -5.10
N TRP A 518 -8.35 -21.78 -6.26
CA TRP A 518 -8.75 -22.34 -7.54
C TRP A 518 -7.98 -23.63 -7.89
N LEU A 519 -6.66 -23.61 -7.76
CA LEU A 519 -5.81 -24.77 -8.08
C LEU A 519 -6.19 -26.00 -7.25
N LYS A 520 -6.39 -25.83 -5.94
CA LYS A 520 -6.75 -26.92 -5.02
C LYS A 520 -8.11 -27.53 -5.35
N ILE A 521 -9.10 -26.70 -5.65
CA ILE A 521 -10.46 -27.15 -5.99
C ILE A 521 -10.47 -27.94 -7.30
N ARG A 522 -9.69 -27.49 -8.29
CA ARG A 522 -9.56 -28.18 -9.59
C ARG A 522 -8.84 -29.52 -9.45
N GLU A 523 -7.73 -29.57 -8.72
CA GLU A 523 -7.00 -30.82 -8.45
C GLU A 523 -7.86 -31.84 -7.71
N GLU A 524 -8.62 -31.39 -6.71
CA GLU A 524 -9.53 -32.25 -5.94
C GLU A 524 -10.67 -32.80 -6.81
N PHE A 525 -11.20 -32.00 -7.75
CA PHE A 525 -12.20 -32.44 -8.72
C PHE A 525 -11.67 -33.52 -9.68
N ILE A 526 -10.45 -33.33 -10.21
CA ILE A 526 -9.80 -34.30 -11.09
C ILE A 526 -9.53 -35.61 -10.33
N ARG A 527 -9.01 -35.51 -9.09
CA ARG A 527 -8.72 -36.68 -8.24
C ARG A 527 -9.98 -37.49 -7.90
N ASN A 528 -11.13 -36.84 -7.79
CA ASN A 528 -12.40 -37.48 -7.47
C ASN A 528 -13.15 -38.04 -8.71
N GLY A 529 -12.50 -38.08 -9.88
CA GLY A 529 -13.02 -38.77 -11.07
C GLY A 529 -14.07 -37.97 -11.86
N GLY A 530 -14.03 -36.65 -11.80
CA GLY A 530 -15.01 -35.75 -12.43
C GLY A 530 -15.04 -35.74 -13.97
N LEU A 531 -14.03 -36.30 -14.64
CA LEU A 531 -13.95 -36.45 -16.09
C LEU A 531 -14.18 -37.91 -16.48
N LYS A 532 -15.44 -38.37 -16.51
CA LYS A 532 -15.81 -39.64 -17.17
C LYS A 532 -16.24 -39.35 -18.60
N ASN A 533 -15.48 -39.87 -19.56
CA ASN A 533 -15.79 -39.87 -20.99
C ASN A 533 -17.14 -40.53 -21.26
N ASP A 534 -18.04 -39.83 -21.92
CA ASP A 534 -19.14 -40.42 -22.70
C ASP A 534 -19.00 -39.95 -24.17
N GLY A 535 -19.03 -40.93 -25.08
CA GLY A 535 -18.36 -40.93 -26.38
C GLY A 535 -19.03 -40.23 -27.57
N GLY A 536 -18.28 -40.24 -28.69
CA GLY A 536 -18.74 -39.84 -30.02
C GLY A 536 -17.57 -39.72 -31.02
N ALA A 537 -17.05 -40.86 -31.49
CA ALA A 537 -15.99 -40.95 -32.48
C ALA A 537 -16.46 -40.52 -33.89
N GLN A 538 -15.61 -39.79 -34.61
CA GLN A 538 -15.50 -39.81 -36.08
C GLN A 538 -14.16 -39.16 -36.49
N GLU A 539 -13.17 -40.01 -36.77
CA GLU A 539 -11.99 -39.64 -37.55
C GLU A 539 -12.34 -39.67 -39.05
N PRO A 540 -11.61 -38.90 -39.88
CA PRO A 540 -11.20 -39.46 -41.15
C PRO A 540 -9.69 -39.34 -41.41
N GLU A 541 -9.23 -40.38 -42.08
CA GLU A 541 -7.89 -40.79 -42.48
C GLU A 541 -7.23 -39.90 -43.56
N GLY A 542 -5.90 -40.03 -43.65
CA GLY A 542 -5.06 -39.67 -44.80
C GLY A 542 -3.57 -39.76 -44.42
N GLN A 543 -2.98 -40.97 -44.34
CA GLN A 543 -2.10 -41.59 -45.36
C GLN A 543 -0.82 -40.78 -45.65
N GLU A 544 0.34 -41.21 -45.13
CA GLU A 544 1.36 -42.10 -45.76
C GLU A 544 2.59 -41.22 -46.11
N GLU A 545 3.84 -41.51 -45.74
CA GLU A 545 4.64 -42.71 -45.99
C GLU A 545 5.86 -42.77 -45.03
N ASN A 546 6.16 -43.98 -44.55
CA ASN A 546 7.46 -44.35 -43.94
C ASN A 546 8.47 -44.69 -45.03
N PRO A 547 9.78 -44.59 -44.72
CA PRO A 547 10.64 -45.72 -45.07
C PRO A 547 11.56 -46.16 -43.92
N PHE A 548 11.32 -47.41 -43.52
CA PHE A 548 12.33 -48.46 -43.30
C PHE A 548 13.36 -48.31 -42.15
N SER A 549 13.01 -49.02 -41.06
CA SER A 549 13.77 -50.10 -40.40
C SER A 549 14.96 -49.79 -39.48
N GLY A 550 14.87 -50.33 -38.26
CA GLY A 550 16.03 -50.71 -37.44
C GLY A 550 15.79 -50.66 -35.94
N ASP A 551 15.28 -51.75 -35.37
CA ASP A 551 15.41 -52.22 -33.98
C ASP A 551 15.48 -51.22 -32.81
N GLY A 552 14.41 -51.22 -32.01
CA GLY A 552 14.48 -51.49 -30.57
C GLY A 552 15.24 -50.50 -29.69
N THR A 553 14.54 -49.52 -29.14
CA THR A 553 14.56 -49.12 -27.72
C THR A 553 13.50 -48.03 -27.50
N SER A 554 12.67 -48.18 -26.47
CA SER A 554 11.64 -47.22 -26.06
C SER A 554 12.24 -45.83 -25.75
N PRO A 555 11.71 -44.71 -26.28
CA PRO A 555 12.07 -43.40 -25.77
C PRO A 555 11.24 -43.06 -24.53
N GLU A 556 11.95 -42.62 -23.50
CA GLU A 556 11.41 -41.93 -22.33
C GLU A 556 10.56 -40.74 -22.79
N GLU A 557 9.32 -40.64 -22.27
CA GLU A 557 8.45 -39.49 -22.49
C GLU A 557 9.14 -38.21 -21.98
N ASP A 558 9.17 -37.14 -22.78
CA ASP A 558 9.79 -35.87 -22.39
C ASP A 558 9.16 -35.36 -21.07
N PRO A 559 9.95 -35.11 -20.01
CA PRO A 559 9.44 -34.67 -18.71
C PRO A 559 8.64 -33.37 -18.81
N PHE A 560 8.89 -32.52 -19.80
CA PHE A 560 8.13 -31.28 -19.99
C PHE A 560 6.77 -31.52 -20.64
N VAL A 561 6.69 -32.47 -21.57
CA VAL A 561 5.42 -32.86 -22.21
C VAL A 561 4.54 -33.57 -21.19
N SER A 562 5.09 -34.50 -20.42
CA SER A 562 4.35 -35.21 -19.37
C SER A 562 3.90 -34.29 -18.23
N GLU A 563 4.70 -33.28 -17.87
CA GLU A 563 4.28 -32.24 -16.91
C GLU A 563 3.21 -31.30 -17.50
N ALA A 564 3.33 -30.92 -18.78
CA ALA A 564 2.30 -30.14 -19.48
C ALA A 564 0.98 -30.93 -19.58
N GLU A 565 1.05 -32.21 -19.93
CA GLU A 565 -0.11 -33.11 -19.97
C GLU A 565 -0.74 -33.30 -18.58
N ARG A 566 0.07 -33.28 -17.51
CA ARG A 566 -0.42 -33.30 -16.11
C ARG A 566 -1.14 -32.01 -15.73
N LEU A 567 -0.65 -30.86 -16.18
CA LEU A 567 -1.18 -29.53 -15.83
C LEU A 567 -2.40 -29.13 -16.68
N PHE A 568 -2.42 -29.51 -17.95
CA PHE A 568 -3.43 -29.08 -18.93
C PHE A 568 -4.34 -30.21 -19.42
N GLY A 569 -3.95 -31.47 -19.24
CA GLY A 569 -4.66 -32.67 -19.69
C GLY A 569 -4.23 -33.11 -21.09
N LYS A 570 -4.08 -34.42 -21.33
CA LYS A 570 -3.57 -34.96 -22.61
C LYS A 570 -4.31 -34.45 -23.87
N GLY A 571 -5.61 -34.16 -23.79
CA GLY A 571 -6.39 -33.62 -24.91
C GLY A 571 -6.27 -32.11 -25.15
N PHE A 572 -5.33 -31.43 -24.49
CA PHE A 572 -5.14 -29.97 -24.53
C PHE A 572 -3.68 -29.56 -24.72
N VAL A 573 -2.77 -30.52 -24.88
CA VAL A 573 -1.35 -30.28 -25.15
C VAL A 573 -1.08 -30.73 -26.57
N GLU A 574 -0.78 -29.80 -27.45
CA GLU A 574 -0.23 -30.09 -28.78
C GLU A 574 1.27 -29.85 -28.70
N VAL A 575 2.05 -30.92 -28.88
CA VAL A 575 3.50 -30.84 -28.95
C VAL A 575 3.86 -30.59 -30.41
N HIS A 576 4.53 -29.47 -30.65
CA HIS A 576 5.14 -29.16 -31.94
C HIS A 576 6.64 -29.41 -31.82
N ASP A 577 7.15 -30.36 -32.59
CA ASP A 577 8.58 -30.55 -32.75
C ASP A 577 9.08 -29.54 -33.80
N ASP A 578 9.93 -28.60 -33.37
CA ASP A 578 10.66 -27.68 -34.27
C ASP A 578 11.93 -28.33 -34.84
#